data_AF-A0A432QD05-F1
#
_entry.id   AF-A0A432QD05-F1
#
_cell.length_a   1.000
_cell.length_b   1.000
_cell.length_c   1.000
_cell.angle_alpha   90.00
_cell.angle_beta   90.00
_cell.angle_gamma   90.00
#
_symmetry.space_group_name_H-M   'P 1'
#
loop_
_entity.id
_entity.type
_entity.pdbx_description
1 polymer ?
#
loop_
_entity_poly.entity_id
_entity_poly.type
_entity_poly.pdbx_seq_one_letter_code
_entity_poly.pdbx_strand_id
1 'polypeptide(L)' 'DGRQTEEGILLSLDLTMEQLAAIIGSSRQTVSTIINGMQRAGVICKVGRGVYRIPNLDLLKNFPSL' A
#
# COMPACT_ATOMS: atom_id res chain seq x y z
N ASP A 1 3.92 -0.51 -11.44
CA ASP A 1 4.02 0.83 -12.03
C ASP A 1 3.38 1.90 -11.15
N GLY A 2 3.95 3.11 -11.14
CA GLY A 2 3.41 4.28 -10.44
C GLY A 2 3.07 5.41 -11.42
N ARG A 3 1.87 5.97 -11.33
CA ARG A 3 1.43 7.12 -12.13
C ARG A 3 0.98 8.26 -11.21
N GLN A 4 1.53 9.45 -11.40
CA GLN A 4 1.06 10.64 -10.70
C GLN A 4 -0.29 11.11 -11.27
N THR A 5 -1.20 11.47 -10.38
CA THR A 5 -2.55 11.99 -10.66
C THR A 5 -2.82 13.22 -9.80
N GLU A 6 -3.90 13.93 -10.08
CA GLU A 6 -4.33 15.09 -9.27
C GLU A 6 -4.65 14.70 -7.81
N GLU A 7 -5.03 13.45 -7.57
CA GLU A 7 -5.38 12.91 -6.25
C GLU A 7 -4.20 12.17 -5.55
N GLY A 8 -2.97 12.26 -6.10
CA GLY A 8 -1.78 11.64 -5.53
C GLY A 8 -1.07 10.67 -6.48
N ILE A 9 -0.52 9.58 -5.98
CA ILE A 9 0.19 8.58 -6.79
C ILE A 9 -0.63 7.29 -6.85
N LEU A 10 -1.02 6.90 -8.07
CA LEU A 10 -1.64 5.62 -8.34
C LEU A 10 -0.56 4.55 -8.50
N LEU A 11 -0.57 3.57 -7.63
CA LEU A 11 0.34 2.43 -7.60
C LEU A 11 -0.42 1.17 -8.01
N SER A 12 -0.07 0.60 -9.16
CA SER A 12 -0.48 -0.75 -9.53
C SER A 12 0.64 -1.70 -9.16
N LEU A 13 0.39 -2.53 -8.16
CA LEU A 13 1.33 -3.55 -7.72
C LEU A 13 1.18 -4.83 -8.54
N ASP A 14 -0.03 -5.14 -9.03
CA ASP A 14 -0.35 -6.44 -9.67
C ASP A 14 0.16 -7.66 -8.88
N LEU A 15 0.27 -7.49 -7.56
CA LEU A 15 0.71 -8.52 -6.63
C LEU A 15 -0.43 -8.89 -5.71
N THR A 16 -0.57 -10.19 -5.49
CA THR A 16 -1.40 -10.75 -4.44
C THR A 16 -0.78 -10.51 -3.06
N MET A 17 -1.59 -10.62 -2.01
CA MET A 17 -1.09 -10.55 -0.62
C MET A 17 -0.06 -11.63 -0.31
N GLU A 18 -0.15 -12.80 -0.94
CA GLU A 18 0.86 -13.86 -0.81
C GLU A 18 2.18 -13.46 -1.44
N GLN A 19 2.17 -12.88 -2.65
CA GLN A 19 3.40 -12.44 -3.30
C GLN A 19 4.05 -11.28 -2.53
N LEU A 20 3.26 -10.32 -2.03
CA LEU A 20 3.76 -9.28 -1.14
C LEU A 20 4.38 -9.87 0.13
N ALA A 21 3.74 -10.86 0.75
CA ALA A 21 4.26 -11.55 1.92
C ALA A 21 5.59 -12.25 1.64
N ALA A 22 5.69 -12.95 0.50
CA ALA A 22 6.93 -13.59 0.06
C ALA A 22 8.06 -12.58 -0.16
N ILE A 23 7.79 -11.43 -0.77
CA ILE A 23 8.79 -10.38 -1.03
C ILE A 23 9.30 -9.76 0.28
N ILE A 24 8.41 -9.50 1.22
CA ILE A 24 8.75 -8.84 2.49
C ILE A 24 9.29 -9.84 3.53
N GLY A 25 9.28 -11.15 3.22
CA GLY A 25 9.71 -12.19 4.16
C GLY A 25 8.79 -12.30 5.38
N SER A 26 7.49 -12.07 5.20
CA SER A 26 6.51 -12.06 6.28
C SER A 26 5.33 -12.97 5.97
N SER A 27 4.38 -13.08 6.91
CA SER A 27 3.14 -13.83 6.68
C SER A 27 2.11 -12.98 5.92
N ARG A 28 1.20 -13.64 5.19
CA ARG A 28 0.05 -12.98 4.55
C ARG A 28 -0.80 -12.20 5.57
N GLN A 29 -0.95 -12.71 6.80
CA GLN A 29 -1.67 -12.02 7.87
C GLN A 29 -0.96 -10.75 8.31
N THR A 30 0.37 -10.77 8.44
CA THR A 30 1.17 -9.60 8.81
C THR A 30 1.06 -8.52 7.75
N VAL A 31 1.29 -8.87 6.48
CA VAL A 31 1.15 -7.93 5.35
C VAL A 31 -0.27 -7.37 5.29
N SER A 32 -1.29 -8.22 5.44
CA SER A 32 -2.68 -7.76 5.46
C SER A 32 -2.93 -6.78 6.61
N THR A 33 -2.34 -7.00 7.78
CA THR A 33 -2.49 -6.11 8.94
C THR A 33 -1.85 -4.75 8.67
N ILE A 34 -0.65 -4.74 8.08
CA ILE A 34 0.06 -3.52 7.70
C ILE A 34 -0.75 -2.73 6.67
N ILE A 35 -1.15 -3.35 5.56
CA ILE A 35 -1.92 -2.71 4.50
C ILE A 35 -3.24 -2.15 5.06
N ASN A 36 -3.97 -2.94 5.86
CA ASN A 36 -5.19 -2.47 6.49
C ASN A 36 -4.93 -1.30 7.47
N GLY A 37 -3.82 -1.33 8.20
CA GLY A 37 -3.40 -0.23 9.08
C GLY A 37 -3.13 1.06 8.30
N MET A 38 -2.37 0.97 7.21
CA MET A 38 -2.11 2.09 6.30
C MET A 38 -3.40 2.64 5.67
N GLN A 39 -4.35 1.76 5.33
CA GLN A 39 -5.65 2.18 4.81
C GLN A 39 -6.47 2.96 5.84
N ARG A 40 -6.53 2.48 7.09
CA ARG A 40 -7.23 3.17 8.19
C ARG A 40 -6.58 4.51 8.53
N ALA A 41 -5.25 4.59 8.43
CA ALA A 41 -4.50 5.82 8.65
C ALA A 41 -4.57 6.80 7.45
N GLY A 42 -5.24 6.44 6.36
CA GLY A 42 -5.36 7.29 5.16
C GLY A 42 -4.07 7.42 4.35
N VAL A 43 -3.04 6.62 4.65
CA VAL A 43 -1.75 6.63 3.95
C VAL A 43 -1.87 6.01 2.56
N ILE A 44 -2.73 5.02 2.41
CA ILE A 44 -3.10 4.43 1.11
C ILE A 44 -4.61 4.26 1.01
N CYS A 45 -5.14 4.40 -0.20
CA CYS A 45 -6.54 4.12 -0.51
C CYS A 45 -6.60 3.00 -1.54
N LYS A 46 -7.36 1.94 -1.28
CA LYS A 46 -7.57 0.89 -2.27
C LYS A 46 -8.59 1.38 -3.30
N VAL A 47 -8.18 1.47 -4.56
CA VAL A 47 -9.03 1.92 -5.67
C VAL A 47 -9.38 0.78 -6.63
N GLY A 48 -8.72 -0.37 -6.50
CA GLY A 48 -9.00 -1.56 -7.29
C GLY A 48 -8.30 -2.80 -6.75
N ARG A 49 -8.42 -3.93 -7.47
CA ARG A 49 -7.68 -5.16 -7.14
C ARG A 49 -6.19 -4.93 -7.42
N GLY A 50 -5.36 -4.93 -6.38
CA GLY A 50 -3.91 -4.70 -6.52
C GLY A 50 -3.53 -3.25 -6.87
N VAL A 51 -4.51 -2.33 -6.85
CA VAL A 51 -4.31 -0.92 -7.17
C VAL A 51 -4.59 -0.06 -5.95
N TYR A 52 -3.60 0.75 -5.57
CA TYR A 52 -3.63 1.64 -4.43
C TYR A 52 -3.34 3.07 -4.86
N ARG A 53 -3.90 4.04 -4.15
CA ARG A 53 -3.59 5.46 -4.31
C ARG A 53 -2.91 5.94 -3.04
N ILE A 54 -1.77 6.62 -3.18
CA ILE A 54 -1.06 7.32 -2.10
C ILE A 54 -1.44 8.79 -2.22
N PRO A 55 -2.35 9.32 -1.39
CA PRO A 55 -2.82 10.70 -1.53
C PRO A 55 -1.73 11.73 -1.20
N ASN A 56 -0.85 11.40 -0.27
CA ASN A 56 0.28 12.25 0.10
C ASN A 56 1.51 11.38 0.39
N LEU A 57 2.59 11.60 -0.36
CA LEU A 57 3.83 10.86 -0.21
C LEU A 57 4.49 11.10 1.17
N ASP A 58 4.27 12.27 1.78
CA ASP A 58 4.82 12.58 3.09
C ASP A 58 4.14 11.77 4.20
N LEU A 59 2.86 11.43 4.07
CA LEU A 59 2.19 10.51 4.98
C LEU A 59 2.80 9.11 4.89
N LEU A 60 3.18 8.68 3.69
CA LEU A 60 3.85 7.40 3.49
C LEU A 60 5.26 7.39 4.08
N LYS A 61 6.06 8.44 3.85
CA LYS A 61 7.43 8.55 4.38
C LYS A 61 7.49 8.60 5.90
N ASN A 62 6.50 9.24 6.53
CA ASN A 62 6.43 9.37 7.97
C ASN A 62 5.59 8.28 8.64
N PHE A 63 5.04 7.33 7.86
CA PHE A 63 4.32 6.20 8.45
C PHE A 63 5.34 5.31 9.18
N PRO A 64 5.16 5.04 10.48
CA PRO A 64 6.09 4.22 11.23
C PRO A 64 6.19 2.85 10.56
N SER A 65 7.38 2.57 10.02
CA SER A 65 7.74 1.23 9.58
C SER A 65 7.81 0.37 10.85
N LEU A 66 7.04 -0.73 10.90
CA LEU A 66 7.19 -1.73 11.96
C LEU A 66 8.63 -2.23 12.05
#